data_AF-A0A183GLL4-F1
#
_entry.id   AF-A0A183GLL4-F1
#
_cell.length_a   1.000
_cell.length_b   1.000
_cell.length_c   1.000
_cell.angle_alpha   90.00
_cell.angle_beta   90.00
_cell.angle_gamma   90.00
#
_symmetry.space_group_name_H-M   'P 1'
#
loop_
_entity.id
_entity.type
_entity.pdbx_description
1 polymer ?
#
loop_
_entity_poly.entity_id
_entity_poly.type
_entity_poly.pdbx_seq_one_letter_code
_entity_poly.pdbx_strand_id
1 'polypeptide(L)'
;MRGSLMRGRHRGATELVRKSRNVSRTRVATLNVGTLTGRSCELVEALERRRVDLCAVQETRWFCRMSRDIGRGFKAVLCGSPRTTSGVGVIVSEGFRNSIVDDVMLDSEDKGELERELQAWCGRLERFGLKLNVKKTEYLTTDV
;
A
#
# COMPACT_ATOMS: atom_id res chain seq x y z
N MET A 1 -17.19 -57.07 36.91
CA MET A 1 -16.56 -57.11 35.57
C MET A 1 -17.09 -55.96 34.74
N ARG A 2 -16.17 -55.16 34.18
CA ARG A 2 -16.28 -54.31 32.97
C ARG A 2 -17.53 -53.45 32.74
N GLY A 3 -17.36 -52.13 32.90
CA GLY A 3 -18.21 -51.10 32.29
C GLY A 3 -17.36 -49.88 31.93
N SER A 4 -17.39 -49.47 30.66
CA SER A 4 -16.41 -48.66 29.93
C SER A 4 -16.26 -47.19 30.37
N LEU A 5 -15.01 -46.70 30.38
CA LEU A 5 -14.61 -45.30 30.47
C LEU A 5 -14.99 -44.56 29.16
N MET A 6 -16.12 -43.85 29.17
CA MET A 6 -16.52 -42.97 28.08
C MET A 6 -15.66 -41.70 28.09
N ARG A 7 -14.70 -41.64 27.16
CA ARG A 7 -13.90 -40.46 26.83
C ARG A 7 -14.82 -39.31 26.39
N GLY A 8 -15.04 -38.35 27.28
CA GLY A 8 -15.57 -37.04 26.91
C GLY A 8 -14.53 -36.28 26.09
N ARG A 9 -14.75 -36.21 24.78
CA ARG A 9 -13.97 -35.39 23.82
C ARG A 9 -13.84 -33.96 24.36
N HIS A 10 -12.60 -33.50 24.44
CA HIS A 10 -12.25 -32.10 24.64
C HIS A 10 -13.08 -31.23 23.69
N ARG A 11 -13.95 -30.38 24.25
CA ARG A 11 -14.41 -29.18 23.56
C ARG A 11 -13.15 -28.40 23.21
N GLY A 12 -12.74 -28.45 21.95
CA GLY A 12 -11.72 -27.56 21.43
C GLY A 12 -12.18 -26.15 21.78
N ALA A 13 -11.51 -25.52 22.74
CA ALA A 13 -11.57 -24.10 22.88
C ALA A 13 -11.06 -23.57 21.54
N THR A 14 -11.97 -23.19 20.67
CA THR A 14 -11.68 -22.27 19.58
C THR A 14 -11.11 -21.06 20.30
N GLU A 15 -9.79 -20.97 20.33
CA GLU A 15 -9.09 -19.78 20.73
C GLU A 15 -9.60 -18.71 19.78
N LEU A 16 -10.57 -17.93 20.26
CA LEU A 16 -11.01 -16.73 19.59
C LEU A 16 -9.76 -15.89 19.50
N VAL A 17 -9.14 -15.91 18.31
CA VAL A 17 -8.06 -15.01 17.93
C VAL A 17 -8.49 -13.66 18.47
N ARG A 18 -7.79 -13.20 19.51
CA ARG A 18 -8.03 -11.90 20.13
C ARG A 18 -7.93 -10.91 18.99
N LYS A 19 -9.09 -10.48 18.47
CA LYS A 19 -9.17 -9.57 17.34
C LYS A 19 -8.36 -8.35 17.75
N SER A 20 -7.21 -8.20 17.09
CA SER A 20 -6.19 -7.27 17.51
C SER A 20 -6.81 -5.89 17.69
N ARG A 21 -6.36 -5.23 18.77
CA ARG A 21 -6.79 -3.94 19.29
C ARG A 21 -7.20 -2.98 18.16
N ASN A 22 -8.42 -2.44 18.28
CA ASN A 22 -8.95 -1.25 17.58
C ASN A 22 -8.13 -0.82 16.35
N VAL A 23 -8.28 -1.53 15.24
CA VAL A 23 -7.76 -1.05 13.96
C VAL A 23 -8.59 0.19 13.63
N SER A 24 -7.99 1.36 13.74
CA SER A 24 -8.59 2.62 13.31
C SER A 24 -9.19 2.39 11.91
N ARG A 25 -10.50 2.63 11.77
CA ARG A 25 -11.22 2.32 10.53
C ARG A 25 -10.68 3.20 9.39
N THR A 26 -9.86 2.61 8.52
CA THR A 26 -9.38 3.26 7.29
C THR A 26 -10.55 3.52 6.34
N ARG A 27 -10.63 4.75 5.80
CA ARG A 27 -11.64 5.12 4.80
C ARG A 27 -11.02 5.19 3.41
N VAL A 28 -11.58 4.42 2.49
CA VAL A 28 -11.12 4.37 1.10
C VAL A 28 -12.20 4.94 0.18
N ALA A 29 -11.80 5.63 -0.88
CA ALA A 29 -12.70 6.13 -1.93
C ALA A 29 -12.11 5.91 -3.33
N THR A 30 -12.96 6.06 -4.33
CA THR A 30 -12.55 6.20 -5.74
C THR A 30 -13.23 7.42 -6.33
N LEU A 31 -12.53 8.15 -7.18
CA LEU A 31 -13.06 9.35 -7.84
C LEU A 31 -12.49 9.50 -9.24
N ASN A 32 -13.36 9.64 -10.23
CA ASN A 32 -12.97 10.19 -11.52
C ASN A 32 -12.94 11.72 -11.40
N VAL A 33 -11.76 12.31 -11.55
CA VAL A 33 -11.57 13.77 -11.39
C VAL A 33 -11.70 14.52 -12.72
N GLY A 34 -11.67 13.81 -13.85
CA GLY A 34 -11.64 14.35 -15.21
C GLY A 34 -10.34 15.08 -15.58
N THR A 35 -9.74 15.82 -14.64
CA THR A 35 -8.40 16.41 -14.71
C THR A 35 -7.96 16.87 -13.31
N LEU A 36 -6.68 16.72 -12.96
CA LEU A 36 -6.12 17.31 -11.74
C LEU A 36 -5.66 18.76 -11.93
N THR A 37 -5.52 19.23 -13.16
CA THR A 37 -5.03 20.58 -13.46
C THR A 37 -5.99 21.62 -12.90
N GLY A 38 -5.49 22.43 -11.96
CA GLY A 38 -6.28 23.46 -11.28
C GLY A 38 -7.31 22.93 -10.26
N ARG A 39 -7.41 21.61 -10.07
CA ARG A 39 -8.43 20.97 -9.21
C ARG A 39 -7.87 20.24 -8.00
N SER A 40 -6.54 20.21 -7.82
CA SER A 40 -5.91 19.53 -6.70
C SER A 40 -6.38 20.05 -5.34
N CYS A 41 -6.58 21.37 -5.20
CA CYS A 41 -7.07 21.96 -3.95
C CYS A 41 -8.50 21.51 -3.62
N GLU A 42 -9.41 21.59 -4.60
CA GLU A 42 -10.82 21.18 -4.46
C GLU A 42 -10.92 19.69 -4.09
N LEU A 43 -10.08 18.86 -4.73
CA LEU A 43 -9.97 17.45 -4.44
C LEU A 43 -9.52 17.20 -3.00
N VAL A 44 -8.43 17.84 -2.57
CA VAL A 44 -7.90 17.69 -1.22
C VAL A 44 -8.93 18.12 -0.17
N GLU A 45 -9.63 19.24 -0.37
CA GLU A 45 -10.70 19.69 0.52
C GLU A 45 -11.85 18.68 0.60
N ALA A 46 -12.23 18.08 -0.53
CA ALA A 46 -13.26 17.05 -0.54
C ALA A 46 -12.83 15.77 0.22
N LEU A 47 -11.57 15.37 0.10
CA LEU A 47 -11.01 14.21 0.80
C LEU A 47 -10.90 14.47 2.31
N GLU A 48 -10.42 15.64 2.70
CA GLU A 48 -10.33 16.10 4.10
C GLU A 48 -11.72 16.11 4.75
N ARG A 49 -12.71 16.76 4.11
CA ARG A 49 -14.08 16.86 4.63
C ARG A 49 -14.75 15.50 4.78
N ARG A 50 -14.41 14.52 3.93
CA ARG A 50 -14.94 13.15 3.98
C ARG A 50 -14.10 12.21 4.86
N ARG A 51 -12.97 12.69 5.41
CA ARG A 51 -11.99 11.92 6.18
C ARG A 51 -11.51 10.68 5.42
N VAL A 52 -11.20 10.84 4.13
CA VAL A 52 -10.70 9.76 3.28
C VAL A 52 -9.19 9.60 3.50
N ASP A 53 -8.76 8.37 3.78
CA ASP A 53 -7.36 8.03 4.00
C ASP A 53 -6.65 7.65 2.70
N LEU A 54 -7.36 6.93 1.82
CA LEU A 54 -6.85 6.44 0.54
C LEU A 54 -7.89 6.72 -0.55
N CYS A 55 -7.52 7.42 -1.62
CA CYS A 55 -8.40 7.66 -2.75
C CYS A 55 -7.77 7.20 -4.06
N ALA A 56 -8.39 6.22 -4.73
CA ALA A 56 -8.09 5.94 -6.12
C ALA A 56 -8.63 7.10 -6.98
N VAL A 57 -7.81 7.64 -7.88
CA VAL A 57 -8.21 8.71 -8.79
C VAL A 57 -8.03 8.29 -10.24
N GLN A 58 -8.96 8.70 -11.10
CA GLN A 58 -8.99 8.37 -12.53
C GLN A 58 -9.12 9.64 -13.37
N GLU A 59 -8.70 9.57 -14.64
CA GLU A 59 -8.63 10.71 -15.57
C GLU A 59 -7.83 11.88 -14.99
N THR A 60 -6.73 11.59 -14.31
CA THR A 60 -5.90 12.63 -13.70
C THR A 60 -5.30 13.58 -14.73
N ARG A 61 -5.07 13.08 -15.97
CA ARG A 61 -4.34 13.76 -17.05
C ARG A 61 -2.94 14.21 -16.65
N TRP A 62 -2.41 13.64 -15.57
CA TRP A 62 -1.12 13.98 -14.98
C TRP A 62 -0.22 12.76 -15.05
N PHE A 63 1.05 13.00 -15.37
CA PHE A 63 2.12 12.02 -15.26
C PHE A 63 3.06 12.44 -14.13
N CYS A 64 3.44 11.49 -13.29
CA CYS A 64 4.50 11.70 -12.31
C CYS A 64 5.40 10.47 -12.29
N ARG A 65 6.72 10.71 -12.25
CA ARG A 65 7.73 9.66 -12.11
C ARG A 65 7.97 9.29 -10.65
N MET A 66 7.51 10.13 -9.72
CA MET A 66 7.64 10.04 -8.26
C MET A 66 6.31 10.44 -7.61
N SER A 67 6.12 10.19 -6.31
CA SER A 67 5.00 10.80 -5.59
C SER A 67 5.13 12.33 -5.52
N ARG A 68 3.99 13.02 -5.39
CA ARG A 68 3.89 14.48 -5.34
C ARG A 68 3.01 14.91 -4.17
N ASP A 69 3.45 15.94 -3.43
CA ASP A 69 2.59 16.61 -2.45
C ASP A 69 1.52 17.44 -3.19
N ILE A 70 0.26 17.29 -2.78
CA ILE A 70 -0.88 18.02 -3.37
C ILE A 70 -1.54 18.99 -2.39
N GLY A 71 -0.99 19.13 -1.18
CA GLY A 71 -1.46 20.05 -0.14
C GLY A 71 -2.14 19.36 1.05
N ARG A 72 -2.21 20.10 2.17
CA ARG A 72 -2.90 19.70 3.43
C ARG A 72 -2.54 18.30 3.95
N GLY A 73 -1.28 17.89 3.82
CA GLY A 73 -0.89 16.56 4.28
C GLY A 73 -1.34 15.42 3.35
N PHE A 74 -1.80 15.68 2.12
CA PHE A 74 -2.08 14.64 1.12
C PHE A 74 -0.94 14.47 0.11
N LYS A 75 -0.61 13.22 -0.21
CA LYS A 75 0.42 12.86 -1.21
C LYS A 75 -0.24 12.05 -2.32
N ALA A 76 0.08 12.35 -3.57
CA ALA A 76 -0.41 11.66 -4.75
C ALA A 76 0.70 10.82 -5.40
N VAL A 77 0.41 9.54 -5.63
CA VAL A 77 1.19 8.64 -6.47
C VAL A 77 0.42 8.46 -7.77
N LEU A 78 0.93 9.01 -8.86
CA LEU A 78 0.21 9.07 -10.13
C LEU A 78 0.89 8.19 -11.18
N CYS A 79 0.10 7.39 -11.87
CA CYS A 79 0.51 6.60 -13.03
C CYS A 79 -0.26 7.11 -14.24
N GLY A 80 0.43 7.86 -15.10
CA GLY A 80 -0.12 8.38 -16.35
C GLY A 80 0.89 8.24 -17.46
N SER A 81 0.52 8.67 -18.67
CA SER A 81 1.47 8.81 -19.77
C SER A 81 1.38 10.23 -20.29
N PRO A 82 2.50 10.93 -20.53
CA PRO A 82 2.47 12.25 -21.16
C PRO A 82 1.92 12.20 -22.60
N ARG A 83 1.84 11.00 -23.19
CA ARG A 83 1.30 10.78 -24.54
C ARG A 83 -0.22 10.53 -24.58
N THR A 84 -0.88 10.42 -23.43
CA THR A 84 -2.31 10.11 -23.37
C THR A 84 -3.04 11.05 -22.41
N THR A 85 -4.32 11.28 -22.63
CA THR A 85 -5.21 11.95 -21.66
C THR A 85 -5.69 11.01 -20.55
N SER A 86 -5.19 9.77 -20.52
CA SER A 86 -5.45 8.81 -19.46
C SER A 86 -4.47 8.99 -18.29
N GLY A 87 -4.92 8.67 -17.09
CA GLY A 87 -4.08 8.71 -15.90
C GLY A 87 -4.86 8.25 -14.70
N VAL A 88 -4.24 7.38 -13.91
CA VAL A 88 -4.78 6.90 -12.64
C VAL A 88 -3.80 7.25 -11.53
N GLY A 89 -4.25 7.17 -10.29
CA GLY A 89 -3.36 7.37 -9.17
C GLY A 89 -4.00 6.99 -7.86
N VAL A 90 -3.21 7.06 -6.82
CA VAL A 90 -3.65 6.91 -5.44
C VAL A 90 -3.24 8.16 -4.69
N ILE A 91 -4.19 8.76 -3.99
CA ILE A 91 -3.94 9.84 -3.05
C ILE A 91 -4.00 9.25 -1.65
N VAL A 92 -3.01 9.58 -0.82
CA VAL A 92 -2.94 9.15 0.57
C VAL A 92 -3.00 10.35 1.51
N SER A 93 -3.67 10.18 2.64
CA SER A 93 -3.67 11.16 3.73
C SER A 93 -2.34 11.12 4.50
N GLU A 94 -2.14 12.11 5.38
CA GLU A 94 -0.92 12.28 6.15
C GLU A 94 -0.54 11.03 6.96
N GLY A 95 -1.55 10.38 7.56
CA GLY A 95 -1.35 9.18 8.37
C GLY A 95 -0.75 7.98 7.60
N PHE A 96 -0.80 8.00 6.28
CA PHE A 96 -0.27 6.93 5.42
C PHE A 96 0.91 7.37 4.55
N ARG A 97 1.35 8.64 4.63
CA ARG A 97 2.44 9.18 3.81
C ARG A 97 3.74 8.40 3.93
N ASN A 98 4.09 8.03 5.16
CA ASN A 98 5.34 7.30 5.46
C ASN A 98 5.23 5.79 5.16
N SER A 99 4.04 5.31 4.83
CA SER A 99 3.80 3.92 4.43
C SER A 99 3.98 3.72 2.91
N ILE A 100 4.16 4.80 2.13
CA ILE A 100 4.49 4.71 0.71
C ILE A 100 6.00 4.54 0.56
N VAL A 101 6.39 3.56 -0.24
CA VAL A 101 7.76 3.40 -0.73
C VAL A 101 7.74 3.76 -2.22
N ASP A 102 8.35 4.88 -2.58
CA ASP A 102 8.30 5.45 -3.94
C ASP A 102 9.23 4.71 -4.91
N ASP A 103 10.46 4.46 -4.49
CA ASP A 103 11.45 3.65 -5.21
C ASP A 103 12.21 2.76 -4.21
N VAL A 104 12.37 1.48 -4.55
CA VAL A 104 13.21 0.55 -3.80
C VAL A 104 14.45 0.32 -4.65
N MET A 105 15.55 0.99 -4.31
CA MET A 105 16.86 0.73 -4.89
C MET A 105 17.59 -0.26 -4.02
N LEU A 106 17.94 -1.41 -4.59
CA LEU A 106 18.77 -2.41 -3.95
C LEU A 106 20.05 -2.52 -4.77
N ASP A 107 21.19 -2.40 -4.10
CA ASP A 107 22.52 -2.46 -4.71
C ASP A 107 23.30 -3.62 -4.08
N SER A 108 23.77 -4.53 -4.93
CA SER A 108 24.57 -5.69 -4.52
C SER A 108 25.37 -6.19 -5.72
N GLU A 109 26.65 -6.45 -5.50
CA GLU A 109 27.52 -7.12 -6.48
C GLU A 109 27.10 -8.58 -6.68
N ASP A 110 26.46 -9.19 -5.68
CA ASP A 110 25.96 -10.56 -5.71
C ASP A 110 24.42 -10.61 -5.79
N LYS A 111 23.93 -11.26 -6.84
CA LYS A 111 22.49 -11.47 -7.04
C LYS A 111 21.88 -12.34 -5.93
N GLY A 112 22.62 -13.29 -5.37
CA GLY A 112 22.14 -14.15 -4.28
C GLY A 112 21.93 -13.38 -2.96
N GLU A 113 22.83 -12.46 -2.64
CA GLU A 113 22.71 -11.52 -1.53
C GLU A 113 21.49 -10.60 -1.72
N LEU A 114 21.31 -10.07 -2.92
CA LEU A 114 20.16 -9.25 -3.28
C LEU A 114 18.82 -9.98 -3.08
N GLU A 115 18.73 -11.23 -3.55
CA GLU A 115 17.54 -12.06 -3.38
C GLU A 115 17.25 -12.36 -1.90
N ARG A 116 18.30 -12.56 -1.09
CA ARG A 116 18.17 -12.75 0.37
C ARG A 116 17.69 -11.49 1.07
N GLU A 117 18.25 -10.33 0.73
CA GLU A 117 17.83 -9.05 1.31
C GLU A 117 16.39 -8.73 0.96
N LEU A 118 16.03 -8.91 -0.31
CA LEU A 118 14.69 -8.73 -0.81
C LEU A 118 13.69 -9.67 -0.10
N GLN A 119 14.04 -10.94 0.10
CA GLN A 119 13.21 -11.87 0.88
C GLN A 119 13.08 -11.44 2.35
N ALA A 120 14.17 -11.01 2.97
CA ALA A 120 14.12 -10.47 4.34
C ALA A 120 13.22 -9.23 4.42
N TRP A 121 13.28 -8.34 3.41
CA TRP A 121 12.40 -7.18 3.29
C TRP A 121 10.94 -7.59 3.09
N CYS A 122 10.64 -8.52 2.18
CA CYS A 122 9.30 -9.07 2.01
C CYS A 122 8.74 -9.59 3.34
N GLY A 123 9.51 -10.40 4.07
CA GLY A 123 9.11 -10.91 5.38
C GLY A 123 8.90 -9.81 6.41
N ARG A 124 9.71 -8.73 6.42
CA ARG A 124 9.50 -7.57 7.30
C ARG A 124 8.24 -6.79 6.95
N LEU A 125 7.96 -6.58 5.67
CA LEU A 125 6.79 -5.84 5.19
C LEU A 125 5.48 -6.61 5.42
N GLU A 126 5.52 -7.94 5.33
CA GLU A 126 4.37 -8.79 5.65
C GLU A 126 3.90 -8.63 7.10
N ARG A 127 4.81 -8.31 8.04
CA ARG A 127 4.43 -7.99 9.44
C ARG A 127 3.56 -6.74 9.56
N PHE A 128 3.62 -5.86 8.56
CA PHE A 128 2.77 -4.68 8.43
C PHE A 128 1.60 -4.89 7.45
N GLY A 129 1.39 -6.12 6.95
CA GLY A 129 0.35 -6.44 5.98
C GLY A 129 0.65 -5.93 4.56
N LEU A 130 1.90 -5.54 4.29
CA LEU A 130 2.34 -5.03 2.99
C LEU A 130 3.04 -6.15 2.22
N LYS A 131 2.75 -6.27 0.91
CA LYS A 131 3.36 -7.28 0.04
C LYS A 131 4.07 -6.61 -1.12
N LEU A 132 5.36 -6.85 -1.23
CA LEU A 132 6.21 -6.31 -2.30
C LEU A 132 6.13 -7.22 -3.54
N ASN A 133 5.88 -6.64 -4.71
CA ASN A 133 5.86 -7.37 -5.97
C ASN A 133 7.23 -7.30 -6.65
N VAL A 134 8.08 -8.25 -6.29
CA VAL A 134 9.45 -8.43 -6.78
C VAL A 134 9.54 -8.52 -8.31
N LYS A 135 8.51 -9.07 -8.97
CA LYS A 135 8.54 -9.30 -10.42
C LYS A 135 8.57 -7.99 -11.24
N LYS A 136 8.32 -6.85 -10.61
CA LYS A 136 8.23 -5.54 -11.25
C LYS A 136 9.38 -4.59 -10.88
N THR A 137 10.33 -5.07 -10.09
CA THR A 137 11.51 -4.31 -9.67
C THR A 137 12.63 -4.56 -10.68
N GLU A 138 13.06 -3.52 -11.38
CA GLU A 138 14.24 -3.56 -12.25
C GLU A 138 15.51 -3.36 -11.40
N TYR A 139 16.53 -4.18 -11.65
CA TYR A 139 17.82 -4.09 -10.99
C TYR A 139 18.75 -3.22 -11.84
N LEU A 140 19.41 -2.23 -11.24
CA LEU A 140 20.46 -1.47 -11.90
C LEU A 140 21.80 -2.05 -11.48
N THR A 141 22.54 -2.65 -12.42
CA THR A 141 23.93 -3.05 -12.20
C THR A 141 24.81 -1.88 -12.62
N THR A 142 25.68 -1.40 -11.73
CA THR A 142 26.75 -0.49 -12.13
C THR A 142 27.93 -1.33 -12.61
N ASP A 143 27.98 -1.62 -13.92
CA ASP A 143 29.23 -2.10 -14.52
C ASP A 143 30.26 -0.96 -14.46
N VAL A 144 31.39 -1.20 -13.78
CA VAL A 144 32.59 -0.34 -13.76
C VAL A 144 33.61 -0.89 -14.74
#